data_AF-A0A1U8NQL8-F1
#
_entry.id   AF-A0A1U8NQL8-F1
#
_cell.length_a   1.000
_cell.length_b   1.000
_cell.length_c   1.000
_cell.angle_alpha   90.00
_cell.angle_beta   90.00
_cell.angle_gamma   90.00
#
_symmetry.space_group_name_H-M   'P 1'
#
loop_
_entity.id
_entity.type
_entity.pdbx_description
1 polymer ?
#
loop_
_entity_poly.entity_id
_entity_poly.type
_entity_poly.pdbx_seq_one_letter_code
_entity_poly.pdbx_strand_id
1 'polypeptide(L)'
;MAVMFEILRRKRQVKLESFILNRSSFAQTVENLFSLSFLVKDGRVEIVVHGSGSHIVSPKNAPAASSIASGEAAYSHFVFRFDFKDWKDLLRN
;
A
#
# COMPACT_ATOMS: atom_id res chain seq x y z
N MET A 1 0.12 -12.53 -0.47
CA MET A 1 -0.07 -11.50 0.58
C MET A 1 0.85 -11.66 1.80
N ALA A 2 0.99 -12.85 2.41
CA ALA A 2 1.82 -13.03 3.62
C ALA A 2 3.26 -12.49 3.48
N VAL A 3 3.91 -12.72 2.35
CA VAL A 3 5.27 -12.22 2.06
C VAL A 3 5.35 -10.69 2.08
N MET A 4 4.41 -10.01 1.41
CA MET A 4 4.37 -8.53 1.37
C MET A 4 4.18 -7.94 2.76
N PHE A 5 3.26 -8.50 3.56
CA PHE A 5 3.05 -8.06 4.93
C PHE A 5 4.29 -8.28 5.81
N GLU A 6 4.97 -9.42 5.66
CA GLU A 6 6.19 -9.72 6.41
C GLU A 6 7.35 -8.78 6.06
N ILE A 7 7.52 -8.43 4.77
CA ILE A 7 8.49 -7.41 4.35
C ILE A 7 8.18 -6.07 5.02
N LEU A 8 6.91 -5.66 5.02
CA LEU A 8 6.49 -4.40 5.61
C LEU A 8 6.66 -4.38 7.13
N ARG A 9 6.36 -5.49 7.82
CA ARG A 9 6.58 -5.67 9.25
C ARG A 9 8.05 -5.47 9.63
N ARG A 10 8.99 -5.94 8.80
CA ARG A 10 10.43 -5.74 9.01
C ARG A 10 10.87 -4.30 8.75
N LYS A 11 10.40 -3.70 7.66
CA LYS A 11 10.80 -2.34 7.25
C LYS A 11 10.14 -1.22 8.07
N ARG A 12 9.01 -1.51 8.73
CA ARG A 12 8.14 -0.59 9.51
C ARG A 12 7.48 0.52 8.70
N GLN A 13 8.23 1.28 7.91
CA GLN A 13 7.73 2.36 7.06
C GLN A 13 8.52 2.40 5.75
N VAL A 14 7.81 2.51 4.63
CA VAL A 14 8.43 2.52 3.30
C VAL A 14 7.62 3.41 2.37
N LYS A 15 8.27 4.05 1.40
CA LYS A 15 7.57 4.80 0.34
C LYS A 15 6.79 3.85 -0.56
N LEU A 16 5.55 4.19 -0.90
CA LEU A 16 4.65 3.37 -1.72
C LEU A 16 5.31 2.89 -3.01
N GLU A 17 5.93 3.79 -3.76
CA GLU A 17 6.60 3.48 -5.01
C GLU A 17 7.75 2.47 -4.83
N SER A 18 8.53 2.59 -3.74
CA SER A 18 9.60 1.64 -3.43
C SER A 18 9.08 0.29 -2.95
N PHE A 19 7.83 0.22 -2.51
CA PHE A 19 7.21 -1.00 -2.02
C PHE A 19 6.63 -1.85 -3.14
N ILE A 20 5.94 -1.22 -4.09
CA ILE A 20 5.21 -1.91 -5.16
C ILE A 20 6.10 -2.15 -6.39
N LEU A 21 7.10 -1.31 -6.63
CA LEU A 21 7.89 -1.35 -7.85
C LEU A 21 8.70 -2.64 -7.99
N ASN A 22 8.41 -3.39 -9.04
CA ASN A 22 9.33 -4.37 -9.60
C ASN A 22 10.00 -3.75 -10.82
N ARG A 23 11.33 -3.59 -10.77
CA ARG A 23 12.09 -2.90 -11.84
C ARG A 23 12.21 -3.71 -13.13
N SER A 24 11.89 -5.01 -13.11
CA SER A 24 12.00 -5.92 -14.25
C SER A 24 10.64 -6.33 -14.83
N SER A 25 9.54 -6.06 -14.12
CA SER A 25 8.20 -6.47 -14.55
C SER A 25 7.12 -5.44 -14.16
N PHE A 26 6.51 -4.84 -15.18
CA PHE A 26 5.32 -4.00 -15.02
C PHE A 26 4.15 -4.80 -14.45
N ALA A 27 3.87 -5.98 -15.01
CA ALA A 27 2.78 -6.84 -14.54
C ALA A 27 2.93 -7.19 -13.05
N GLN A 28 4.14 -7.53 -12.61
CA GLN A 28 4.38 -7.81 -11.19
C GLN A 28 4.21 -6.56 -10.32
N THR A 29 4.53 -5.37 -10.83
CA THR A 29 4.27 -4.10 -10.12
C THR A 29 2.77 -3.88 -9.92
N VAL A 30 1.97 -4.17 -10.95
CA VAL A 30 0.49 -4.13 -10.86
C VAL A 30 -0.02 -5.15 -9.85
N GLU A 31 0.49 -6.38 -9.86
CA GLU A 31 0.12 -7.41 -8.87
C GLU A 31 0.53 -7.03 -7.44
N ASN A 32 1.67 -6.36 -7.26
CA ASN A 32 2.10 -5.85 -5.96
C ASN A 32 1.13 -4.79 -5.44
N LEU A 33 0.74 -3.83 -6.30
CA LEU A 33 -0.25 -2.81 -5.94
C LEU A 33 -1.61 -3.44 -5.63
N PHE A 34 -2.06 -4.41 -6.43
CA PHE A 34 -3.30 -5.13 -6.19
C PHE A 34 -3.26 -5.89 -4.85
N SER A 35 -2.16 -6.58 -4.57
CA SER A 35 -1.96 -7.29 -3.29
C SER A 35 -1.95 -6.35 -2.09
N LEU A 36 -1.33 -5.17 -2.22
CA LEU A 36 -1.34 -4.13 -1.19
C LEU A 36 -2.76 -3.64 -0.91
N SER A 37 -3.60 -3.50 -1.94
CA SER A 37 -4.97 -3.02 -1.78
C SER A 37 -5.82 -3.90 -0.85
N PHE A 38 -5.63 -5.23 -0.88
CA PHE A 38 -6.28 -6.14 0.08
C PHE A 38 -5.77 -5.94 1.50
N LEU A 39 -4.47 -5.75 1.69
CA LEU A 39 -3.92 -5.49 3.02
C LEU A 39 -4.45 -4.18 3.63
N VAL A 40 -4.66 -3.16 2.79
CA VAL A 40 -5.27 -1.89 3.21
C VAL A 40 -6.76 -2.09 3.52
N LYS A 41 -7.50 -2.77 2.64
CA LYS A 41 -8.92 -3.12 2.84
C LYS A 41 -9.14 -3.87 4.16
N ASP A 42 -8.26 -4.81 4.47
CA ASP A 42 -8.32 -5.61 5.69
C ASP A 42 -7.83 -4.85 6.95
N GLY A 43 -7.48 -3.57 6.81
CA GLY A 43 -6.99 -2.73 7.91
C GLY A 43 -5.62 -3.12 8.45
N ARG A 44 -4.90 -4.00 7.75
CA ARG A 44 -3.59 -4.51 8.16
C ARG A 44 -2.43 -3.62 7.74
N VAL A 45 -2.68 -2.70 6.81
CA VAL A 45 -1.72 -1.73 6.31
C VAL A 45 -2.40 -0.39 6.20
N GLU A 46 -1.68 0.68 6.51
CA GLU A 46 -2.13 2.04 6.26
C GLU A 46 -1.22 2.73 5.24
N ILE A 47 -1.80 3.71 4.55
CA ILE A 47 -1.10 4.61 3.65
C ILE A 47 -1.35 6.02 4.15
N VAL A 48 -0.28 6.75 4.48
CA VAL A 48 -0.35 8.13 4.97
C VAL A 48 0.38 9.02 3.98
N VAL A 49 -0.25 10.14 3.62
CA VAL A 49 0.38 11.18 2.81
C VAL A 49 1.18 12.09 3.75
N HIS A 50 2.50 12.07 3.62
CA HIS A 50 3.37 12.96 4.37
C HIS A 50 3.31 14.39 3.79
N GLY A 51 3.71 15.40 4.55
CA GLY A 51 3.63 16.82 4.12
C GLY A 51 4.40 17.16 2.83
N SER A 52 5.33 16.29 2.41
CA SER A 52 6.04 16.38 1.13
C SER A 52 5.25 15.82 -0.08
N GLY A 53 4.02 15.34 0.13
CA GLY A 53 3.22 14.62 -0.87
C GLY A 53 3.61 13.16 -1.07
N SER A 54 4.60 12.66 -0.32
CA SER A 54 5.03 11.26 -0.40
C SER A 54 4.05 10.33 0.32
N HIS A 55 3.72 9.20 -0.29
CA HIS A 55 2.87 8.18 0.31
C HIS A 55 3.73 7.19 1.10
N ILE A 56 3.51 7.11 2.41
CA ILE A 56 4.21 6.20 3.32
C ILE A 56 3.29 5.05 3.68
N VAL A 57 3.81 3.83 3.56
CA VAL A 57 3.11 2.58 3.85
C VAL A 57 3.68 1.98 5.14
N SER A 58 2.81 1.62 6.09
CA SER A 58 3.17 1.00 7.37
C SER A 58 2.21 -0.13 7.76
N PRO A 59 2.67 -1.13 8.53
CA PRO A 59 1.78 -2.15 9.07
C PRO A 59 0.87 -1.55 10.14
N LYS A 60 -0.35 -2.07 10.23
CA LYS A 60 -1.39 -1.63 11.16
C LYS A 60 -2.14 -2.82 11.73
N ASN A 61 -2.66 -2.69 12.95
CA ASN A 61 -3.59 -3.66 13.49
C ASN A 61 -4.97 -3.39 12.89
N ALA A 62 -5.59 -4.45 12.35
CA ALA A 62 -6.94 -4.37 11.84
C ALA A 62 -7.89 -3.87 12.95
N PRO A 63 -8.89 -3.04 12.62
CA PRO A 63 -9.87 -2.58 13.59
C PRO A 63 -10.63 -3.76 14.19
N ALA A 64 -11.02 -3.63 15.46
CA ALA A 64 -11.88 -4.61 16.10
C ALA A 64 -13.23 -4.68 15.39
N ALA A 65 -13.85 -5.86 15.35
CA ALA A 65 -15.16 -6.05 14.74
C ALA A 65 -16.24 -5.12 15.35
N SER A 66 -16.13 -4.85 16.65
CA SER A 66 -17.00 -3.89 17.34
C SER A 66 -16.86 -2.46 16.81
N SER A 67 -15.64 -2.00 16.54
CA SER A 67 -15.37 -0.66 15.99
C SER A 67 -15.84 -0.54 14.54
N ILE A 68 -15.84 -1.63 13.78
CA ILE A 68 -16.46 -1.65 12.44
C ILE A 68 -17.99 -1.57 12.57
N ALA A 69 -18.58 -2.39 13.45
CA ALA A 69 -20.03 -2.43 13.64
C ALA A 69 -20.61 -1.12 14.22
N SER A 70 -19.84 -0.41 15.06
CA SER A 70 -20.22 0.89 15.62
C SER A 70 -19.98 2.07 14.68
N GLY A 71 -19.29 1.88 13.56
CA GLY A 71 -18.90 2.94 12.64
C GLY A 71 -17.72 3.81 13.11
N GLU A 72 -17.09 3.46 14.24
CA GLU A 72 -15.88 4.13 14.73
C GLU A 72 -14.70 3.94 13.76
N ALA A 73 -14.61 2.76 13.12
CA ALA A 73 -13.67 2.51 12.05
C ALA A 73 -14.20 3.07 10.72
N ALA A 74 -13.66 4.21 10.29
CA ALA A 74 -14.02 4.81 9.01
C ALA A 74 -13.37 4.08 7.83
N TYR A 75 -14.17 3.76 6.81
CA TYR A 75 -13.66 3.37 5.50
C TYR A 75 -13.29 4.60 4.69
N SER A 76 -12.08 4.59 4.14
CA SER A 76 -11.60 5.62 3.23
C SER A 76 -11.42 5.03 1.83
N HIS A 77 -11.73 5.80 0.80
CA HIS A 77 -11.49 5.40 -0.58
C HIS A 77 -10.24 6.10 -1.11
N PHE A 78 -9.31 5.32 -1.65
CA PHE A 78 -8.10 5.79 -2.29
C PHE A 78 -8.04 5.27 -3.72
N VAL A 79 -7.95 6.17 -4.70
CA VAL A 79 -7.84 5.83 -6.12
C VAL A 79 -6.40 6.06 -6.57
N PHE A 80 -5.76 4.99 -7.05
CA PHE A 80 -4.39 5.04 -7.56
C PHE A 80 -4.38 4.74 -9.05
N ARG A 81 -4.08 5.74 -9.88
CA ARG A 81 -3.83 5.55 -11.31
C ARG A 81 -2.38 5.12 -11.51
N PHE A 82 -2.19 4.04 -12.26
CA PHE A 82 -0.87 3.54 -12.60
C PHE A 82 -0.88 2.88 -13.97
N ASP A 83 -0.08 3.39 -14.89
CA ASP A 83 0.09 2.82 -16.22
C ASP A 83 1.57 2.54 -16.57
N PHE A 84 1.79 2.01 -17.77
CA PHE A 84 3.13 1.61 -18.20
C PHE A 84 4.10 2.79 -18.33
N LYS A 85 3.58 4.00 -18.60
CA LYS A 85 4.41 5.21 -18.64
C LYS A 85 4.88 5.56 -17.23
N ASP A 86 3.98 5.53 -16.26
CA ASP A 86 4.30 5.79 -14.85
C ASP A 86 5.38 4.81 -14.36
N TRP A 87 5.24 3.52 -14.70
CA TRP A 87 6.24 2.51 -14.36
C TRP A 87 7.63 2.83 -14.94
N LYS A 88 7.71 3.21 -16.22
CA LYS A 88 8.99 3.60 -16.85
C LYS A 88 9.60 4.84 -16.20
N ASP A 89 8.79 5.81 -15.81
CA ASP A 89 9.27 7.02 -15.15
C ASP A 89 9.84 6.70 -13.76
N LEU A 90 9.25 5.75 -13.03
CA LEU A 90 9.82 5.25 -11.76
C LEU A 90 11.13 4.48 -11.92
N LEU A 91 11.40 3.87 -13.08
CA LEU A 91 12.69 3.19 -13.33
C LEU A 91 13.86 4.16 -13.50
N ARG A 92 13.56 5.40 -13.92
CA ARG A 92 14.57 6.43 -14.21
C ARG A 92 15.07 7.16 -12.95
N ASN A 93 14.37 6.99 -11.84
CA ASN A 93 14.70 7.54 -10.52
C ASN A 93 15.43 6.52 -9.62
#